data_AF-A0A9E2PZ19-F1
#
_entry.id   AF-A0A9E2PZ19-F1
#
_cell.length_a   1.000
_cell.length_b   1.000
_cell.length_c   1.000
_cell.angle_alpha   90.00
_cell.angle_beta   90.00
_cell.angle_gamma   90.00
#
_symmetry.space_group_name_H-M   'P 1'
#
loop_
_entity.id
_entity.type
_entity.pdbx_description
1 polymer ?
#
loop_
_entity_poly.entity_id
_entity_poly.type
_entity_poly.pdbx_seq_one_letter_code
_entity_poly.pdbx_strand_id
1 'polypeptide(L)'
;MSNSFPSPKFLVSIDMWPTHIVTGTPGKKFEARIKEITKEVPHPVNVKAAGDMFLLHQWIKNDPVDLLMGNTYMKYIARDEDIPLVRFGFPILDRVGHSYFPTVGYRGGLRLLEKILDALLDRQDRDALKESFELVM
;
A
#
# COMPACT_ATOMS: atom_id res chain seq x y z
N MET A 1 18.50 -9.17 -5.69
CA MET A 1 17.02 -9.22 -5.80
C MET A 1 16.44 -8.69 -4.50
N SER A 2 16.22 -7.39 -4.40
CA SER A 2 15.75 -6.74 -3.17
C SER A 2 14.24 -6.92 -3.02
N ASN A 3 13.82 -7.94 -2.27
CA ASN A 3 12.43 -8.19 -1.87
C ASN A 3 11.94 -7.10 -0.90
N SER A 4 11.67 -5.92 -1.43
CA SER A 4 11.26 -4.73 -0.66
C SER A 4 9.83 -4.27 -0.94
N PHE A 5 9.07 -4.99 -1.76
CA PHE A 5 7.65 -4.74 -2.02
C PHE A 5 6.76 -5.77 -1.30
N PRO A 6 5.62 -5.35 -0.71
CA PRO A 6 4.59 -6.29 -0.32
C PRO A 6 4.05 -6.95 -1.60
N SER A 7 3.96 -8.27 -1.63
CA SER A 7 3.55 -8.97 -2.85
C SER A 7 2.09 -8.59 -3.19
N PRO A 8 1.77 -8.10 -4.40
CA PRO A 8 0.39 -7.83 -4.82
C PRO A 8 -0.52 -9.05 -4.65
N LYS A 9 0.05 -10.26 -4.74
CA LYS A 9 -0.63 -11.53 -4.48
C LYS A 9 -1.21 -11.64 -3.06
N PHE A 10 -0.56 -11.05 -2.06
CA PHE A 10 -1.06 -11.03 -0.68
C PHE A 10 -2.31 -10.15 -0.57
N LEU A 11 -2.29 -8.98 -1.21
CA LEU A 11 -3.44 -8.06 -1.23
C LEU A 11 -4.65 -8.68 -1.92
N VAL A 12 -4.43 -9.34 -3.07
CA VAL A 12 -5.49 -10.07 -3.77
C VAL A 12 -6.06 -11.20 -2.90
N SER A 13 -5.23 -11.90 -2.11
CA SER A 13 -5.72 -12.97 -1.22
C SER A 13 -6.54 -12.49 -0.01
N ILE A 14 -6.47 -11.19 0.32
CA ILE A 14 -7.30 -10.56 1.35
C ILE A 14 -8.41 -9.70 0.74
N ASP A 15 -8.75 -9.96 -0.54
CA ASP A 15 -9.76 -9.25 -1.33
C ASP A 15 -9.56 -7.73 -1.45
N MET A 16 -8.34 -7.24 -1.26
CA MET A 16 -7.99 -5.84 -1.54
C MET A 16 -7.69 -5.64 -3.02
N TRP A 17 -8.04 -4.46 -3.55
CA TRP A 17 -7.81 -4.11 -4.95
C TRP A 17 -6.59 -3.20 -5.12
N PRO A 18 -5.45 -3.73 -5.61
CA PRO A 18 -4.27 -2.91 -5.83
C PRO A 18 -4.42 -2.13 -7.15
N THR A 19 -5.02 -0.94 -7.08
CA THR A 19 -5.33 -0.10 -8.27
C THR A 19 -4.08 0.47 -8.94
N HIS A 20 -3.15 1.05 -8.17
CA HIS A 20 -1.94 1.67 -8.70
C HIS A 20 -0.69 0.97 -8.19
N ILE A 21 0.07 0.34 -9.11
CA ILE A 21 1.34 -0.32 -8.79
C ILE A 21 2.47 0.31 -9.60
N VAL A 22 3.36 1.01 -8.89
CA VAL A 22 4.52 1.67 -9.48
C VAL A 22 5.80 1.08 -8.91
N THR A 23 6.75 0.75 -9.79
CA THR A 23 8.11 0.40 -9.39
C THR A 23 9.12 1.26 -10.13
N GLY A 24 10.15 1.74 -9.42
CA GLY A 24 11.26 2.48 -10.02
C GLY A 24 12.27 1.58 -10.75
N THR A 25 12.21 0.27 -10.53
CA THR A 25 13.13 -0.66 -11.21
C THR A 25 12.59 -1.02 -12.61
N PRO A 26 13.38 -0.85 -13.68
CA PRO A 26 12.94 -1.23 -15.03
C PRO A 26 12.83 -2.75 -15.15
N GLY A 27 11.70 -3.23 -15.69
CA GLY A 27 11.53 -4.67 -15.93
C GLY A 27 10.17 -5.04 -16.50
N LYS A 28 10.14 -5.38 -17.80
CA LYS A 28 8.90 -5.83 -18.48
C LYS A 28 8.31 -7.13 -17.89
N LYS A 29 9.16 -8.00 -17.33
CA LYS A 29 8.73 -9.25 -16.66
C LYS A 29 7.86 -8.98 -15.43
N PHE A 30 8.09 -7.86 -14.74
CA PHE A 30 7.32 -7.48 -13.56
C PHE A 30 5.89 -7.08 -13.94
N GLU A 31 5.74 -6.23 -14.96
CA GLU A 31 4.42 -5.81 -15.44
C GLU A 31 3.57 -7.01 -15.90
N ALA A 32 4.18 -7.94 -16.65
CA ALA A 32 3.49 -9.14 -17.10
C ALA A 32 3.00 -10.01 -15.93
N ARG A 33 3.86 -10.22 -14.92
CA ARG A 33 3.52 -11.03 -13.74
C ARG A 33 2.44 -10.40 -12.88
N ILE A 34 2.46 -9.08 -12.71
CA ILE A 34 1.42 -8.38 -11.94
C ILE A 34 0.09 -8.42 -12.67
N LYS A 35 0.09 -8.16 -13.98
CA LYS A 35 -1.11 -8.27 -14.80
C LYS A 35 -1.71 -9.66 -14.72
N GLU A 36 -0.89 -10.71 -14.63
CA GLU A 36 -1.37 -12.08 -14.43
C GLU A 36 -2.01 -12.30 -13.05
N ILE A 37 -1.38 -11.82 -11.98
CA ILE A 37 -1.91 -11.95 -10.61
C ILE A 37 -3.19 -11.14 -10.41
N THR A 38 -3.34 -10.03 -11.13
CA THR A 38 -4.47 -9.11 -11.00
C THR A 38 -5.59 -9.35 -12.00
N LYS A 39 -5.53 -10.41 -12.83
CA LYS A 39 -6.59 -10.74 -13.80
C LYS A 39 -7.95 -10.96 -13.16
N GLU A 40 -7.96 -11.46 -11.94
CA GLU A 40 -9.18 -11.82 -11.20
C GLU A 40 -9.79 -10.62 -10.47
N VAL A 41 -9.09 -9.48 -10.41
CA VAL A 41 -9.56 -8.28 -9.73
C VAL A 41 -10.52 -7.53 -10.66
N PRO A 42 -11.73 -7.15 -10.21
CA PRO A 42 -12.74 -6.51 -11.06
C PRO A 42 -12.42 -5.05 -11.42
N HIS A 43 -11.37 -4.46 -10.82
CA HIS A 43 -10.99 -3.07 -10.97
C HIS A 43 -9.76 -2.90 -11.88
N PRO A 44 -9.70 -1.86 -12.75
CA PRO A 44 -8.55 -1.61 -13.60
C PRO A 44 -7.27 -1.39 -12.78
N VAL A 45 -6.26 -2.24 -13.02
CA VAL A 45 -4.95 -2.13 -12.37
C VAL A 45 -3.95 -1.42 -13.28
N ASN A 46 -3.52 -0.23 -12.85
CA ASN A 46 -2.46 0.53 -13.48
C ASN A 46 -1.09 0.02 -13.00
N VAL A 47 -0.33 -0.59 -13.89
CA VAL A 47 1.04 -1.05 -13.60
C VAL A 47 2.04 -0.29 -14.43
N LYS A 48 3.05 0.30 -13.78
CA LYS A 48 4.19 0.91 -14.46
C LYS A 48 5.52 0.46 -13.87
N ALA A 49 6.37 -0.13 -14.70
CA ALA A 49 7.78 -0.30 -14.41
C ALA A 49 8.58 0.95 -14.84
N ALA A 50 9.60 1.28 -14.05
CA ALA A 50 10.35 2.55 -14.14
C ALA A 50 9.47 3.80 -14.04
N GLY A 51 8.44 3.75 -13.18
CA GLY A 51 7.64 4.92 -12.83
C GLY A 51 8.23 5.66 -11.63
N ASP A 52 8.00 6.97 -11.58
CA ASP A 52 8.44 7.85 -10.50
C ASP A 52 7.27 8.19 -9.55
N MET A 53 7.57 8.73 -8.37
CA MET A 53 6.58 9.15 -7.36
C MET A 53 5.64 10.24 -7.89
N PHE A 54 6.12 11.09 -8.80
CA PHE A 54 5.28 12.09 -9.46
C PHE A 54 4.18 11.46 -10.32
N LEU A 55 4.50 10.39 -11.06
CA LEU A 55 3.51 9.65 -11.85
C LEU A 55 2.46 9.00 -10.94
N LEU A 56 2.90 8.41 -9.83
CA LEU A 56 1.99 7.84 -8.84
C LEU A 56 1.05 8.92 -8.27
N HIS A 57 1.57 10.11 -7.97
CA HIS A 57 0.76 11.23 -7.48
C HIS A 57 -0.30 11.66 -8.51
N GLN A 58 0.06 11.73 -9.79
CA GLN A 58 -0.91 12.04 -10.86
C GLN A 58 -2.03 11.00 -10.95
N TRP A 59 -1.72 9.72 -10.78
CA TRP A 59 -2.73 8.66 -10.79
C TRP A 59 -3.67 8.74 -9.60
N ILE A 60 -3.13 8.96 -8.39
CA ILE A 60 -3.93 9.11 -7.17
C ILE A 60 -4.87 10.31 -7.27
N LYS A 61 -4.45 11.41 -7.92
CA LYS A 61 -5.33 12.57 -8.14
C LYS A 61 -6.51 12.30 -9.07
N ASN A 62 -6.31 11.48 -10.09
CA ASN A 62 -7.36 11.14 -11.04
C ASN A 62 -8.29 10.05 -10.51
N ASP A 63 -7.74 9.13 -9.72
CA ASP A 63 -8.43 7.97 -9.16
C ASP A 63 -7.94 7.74 -7.73
N PRO A 64 -8.65 8.31 -6.72
CA PRO A 64 -8.23 8.31 -5.34
C PRO A 64 -8.26 6.89 -4.75
N VAL A 65 -7.37 6.65 -3.78
CA VAL A 65 -7.22 5.34 -3.12
C VAL A 65 -7.43 5.46 -1.62
N ASP A 66 -7.94 4.40 -1.01
CA ASP A 66 -8.21 4.37 0.43
C ASP A 66 -6.96 4.23 1.29
N LEU A 67 -5.94 3.55 0.76
CA LEU A 67 -4.70 3.20 1.46
C LEU A 67 -3.49 3.36 0.54
N LEU A 68 -2.45 4.03 1.04
CA LEU A 68 -1.17 4.13 0.36
C LEU A 68 -0.13 3.25 1.07
N MET A 69 0.65 2.50 0.31
CA MET A 69 1.72 1.66 0.85
C MET A 69 3.06 1.94 0.19
N GLY A 70 4.09 2.16 1.01
CA GLY A 70 5.46 2.21 0.51
C GLY A 70 6.46 2.85 1.47
N ASN A 71 7.36 3.66 0.91
CA ASN A 71 8.51 4.21 1.63
C ASN A 71 8.22 5.58 2.27
N THR A 72 9.24 6.16 2.92
CA THR A 72 9.10 7.46 3.62
C THR A 72 8.70 8.60 2.68
N TYR A 73 9.10 8.56 1.41
CA TYR A 73 8.84 9.65 0.47
C TYR A 73 7.36 9.81 0.16
N MET A 74 6.59 8.72 0.28
CA MET A 74 5.13 8.77 0.11
C MET A 74 4.41 9.58 1.19
N LYS A 75 5.10 9.97 2.28
CA LYS A 75 4.54 10.86 3.31
C LYS A 75 4.05 12.19 2.74
N TYR A 76 4.71 12.72 1.71
CA TYR A 76 4.29 13.98 1.10
C TYR A 76 2.96 13.83 0.37
N ILE A 77 2.85 12.79 -0.47
CA ILE A 77 1.61 12.46 -1.19
C ILE A 77 0.48 12.15 -0.21
N ALA A 78 0.75 11.36 0.83
CA ALA A 78 -0.22 11.01 1.86
C ALA A 78 -0.77 12.25 2.60
N ARG A 79 0.07 13.27 2.83
CA ARG A 79 -0.35 14.52 3.45
C ARG A 79 -1.20 15.37 2.50
N ASP A 80 -0.82 15.44 1.23
CA ASP A 80 -1.49 16.30 0.26
C ASP A 80 -2.87 15.76 -0.13
N GLU A 81 -3.02 14.44 -0.23
CA GLU A 81 -4.26 13.76 -0.62
C GLU A 81 -5.09 13.25 0.58
N ASP A 82 -4.59 13.43 1.81
CA ASP A 82 -5.20 12.94 3.06
C ASP A 82 -5.54 11.43 3.04
N ILE A 83 -4.52 10.62 2.71
CA ILE A 83 -4.63 9.16 2.59
C ILE A 83 -3.74 8.51 3.67
N PRO A 84 -4.23 7.49 4.42
CA PRO A 84 -3.43 6.77 5.38
C PRO A 84 -2.27 6.04 4.69
N LEU A 85 -1.07 6.18 5.29
CA LEU A 85 0.18 5.63 4.75
C LEU A 85 0.70 4.48 5.60
N VAL A 86 0.64 3.28 5.05
CA VAL A 86 1.31 2.10 5.60
C VAL A 86 2.74 2.06 5.08
N ARG A 87 3.68 2.27 6.01
CA ARG A 87 5.11 2.23 5.70
C ARG A 87 5.57 0.79 5.60
N PHE A 88 5.79 0.35 4.38
CA PHE A 88 6.29 -0.98 4.08
C PHE A 88 7.22 -0.92 2.86
N GLY A 89 8.47 -1.29 3.08
CA GLY A 89 9.51 -1.28 2.06
C GLY A 89 10.73 -0.48 2.51
N PHE A 90 11.49 0.03 1.55
CA PHE A 90 12.75 0.71 1.79
C PHE A 90 12.85 1.98 0.92
N PRO A 91 13.38 3.10 1.42
CA PRO A 91 13.84 3.36 2.80
C PRO A 91 12.72 3.87 3.73
N ILE A 92 12.73 3.43 4.99
CA ILE A 92 11.91 4.00 6.08
C ILE A 92 12.84 4.77 7.02
N LEU A 93 12.79 6.10 6.97
CA LEU A 93 13.70 6.99 7.70
C LEU A 93 13.03 7.64 8.90
N ASP A 94 11.70 7.75 8.89
CA ASP A 94 10.93 8.50 9.88
C ASP A 94 10.40 7.64 11.05
N ARG A 95 10.67 6.33 11.04
CA ARG A 95 10.27 5.39 12.09
C ARG A 95 11.43 4.46 12.42
N VAL A 96 11.79 4.42 13.70
CA VAL A 96 12.89 3.58 14.20
C VAL A 96 12.40 2.15 14.44
N GLY A 97 13.25 1.17 14.18
CA GLY A 97 13.03 -0.23 14.59
C GLY A 97 12.19 -1.09 13.64
N HIS A 98 11.65 -0.53 12.56
CA HIS A 98 10.88 -1.27 11.55
C HIS A 98 11.71 -2.39 10.88
N SER A 99 13.03 -2.23 10.80
CA SER A 99 13.93 -3.21 10.16
C SER A 99 14.14 -4.49 10.99
N TYR A 100 13.84 -4.47 12.30
CA TYR A 100 13.99 -5.64 13.16
C TYR A 100 12.82 -6.63 13.03
N PHE A 101 11.68 -6.18 12.50
CA PHE A 101 10.51 -7.02 12.38
C PHE A 101 10.52 -7.79 11.04
N PRO A 102 10.14 -9.08 11.05
CA PRO A 102 10.11 -9.86 9.83
C PRO A 102 9.01 -9.36 8.90
N THR A 103 9.30 -9.27 7.61
CA THR A 103 8.35 -8.92 6.55
C THR A 103 7.94 -10.13 5.70
N VAL A 104 8.56 -11.29 5.94
CA VAL A 104 8.35 -12.52 5.16
C VAL A 104 7.75 -13.66 6.00
N GLY A 105 7.12 -14.61 5.31
CA GLY A 105 6.44 -15.75 5.94
C GLY A 105 5.15 -15.35 6.67
N TYR A 106 4.55 -16.30 7.39
CA TYR A 106 3.29 -16.08 8.10
C TYR A 106 3.38 -14.97 9.15
N ARG A 107 4.50 -14.87 9.87
CA ARG A 107 4.72 -13.80 10.86
C ARG A 107 4.76 -12.42 10.21
N GLY A 108 5.42 -12.29 9.06
CA GLY A 108 5.48 -11.04 8.32
C GLY A 108 4.16 -10.66 7.66
N GLY A 109 3.43 -11.64 7.13
CA GLY A 109 2.09 -11.44 6.58
C GLY A 109 1.09 -10.97 7.64
N LEU A 110 1.08 -11.61 8.81
CA LEU A 110 0.23 -11.20 9.93
C LEU A 110 0.55 -9.77 10.39
N ARG A 111 1.83 -9.41 10.48
CA ARG A 111 2.25 -8.06 10.86
C ARG A 111 1.88 -7.01 9.81
N LEU A 112 1.95 -7.36 8.53
CA LEU A 112 1.50 -6.47 7.46
C LEU A 112 -0.02 -6.26 7.53
N LEU A 113 -0.77 -7.33 7.76
CA LEU A 113 -2.22 -7.30 7.91
C LEU A 113 -2.63 -6.43 9.11
N GLU A 114 -2.02 -6.62 10.26
CA GLU A 114 -2.22 -5.79 11.46
C GLU A 114 -2.01 -4.30 11.13
N LYS A 115 -0.90 -3.94 10.47
CA LYS A 115 -0.63 -2.56 10.08
C LYS A 115 -1.64 -1.96 9.10
N ILE A 116 -2.18 -2.79 8.21
CA ILE A 116 -3.21 -2.34 7.25
C ILE A 116 -4.51 -2.08 8.01
N LEU A 117 -4.92 -3.00 8.89
CA LEU A 117 -6.12 -2.86 9.71
C LEU A 117 -6.02 -1.64 10.63
N ASP A 118 -4.92 -1.48 11.37
CA ASP A 118 -4.69 -0.33 12.23
C ASP A 118 -4.86 0.99 11.45
N ALA A 119 -4.29 1.07 10.26
CA ALA A 119 -4.36 2.28 9.43
C ALA A 119 -5.78 2.58 8.90
N LEU A 120 -6.60 1.56 8.66
CA LEU A 120 -7.99 1.70 8.22
C LEU A 120 -8.91 2.06 9.39
N LEU A 121 -8.75 1.39 10.54
CA LEU A 121 -9.53 1.65 11.75
C LEU A 121 -9.21 3.03 12.31
N ASP A 122 -7.93 3.43 12.36
CA ASP A 122 -7.52 4.78 12.77
C ASP A 122 -8.18 5.86 11.88
N ARG A 123 -8.34 5.59 10.57
CA ARG A 123 -9.04 6.51 9.66
C ARG A 123 -10.53 6.55 9.96
N GLN A 124 -11.15 5.40 10.16
CA GLN A 124 -12.57 5.29 10.49
C GLN A 124 -12.89 6.03 11.80
N ASP A 125 -12.07 5.85 12.85
CA ASP A 125 -12.22 6.54 14.13
C ASP A 125 -12.04 8.05 14.00
N ARG A 126 -11.12 8.49 13.14
CA ARG A 126 -10.88 9.91 12.88
C ARG A 126 -12.07 10.57 12.18
N ASP A 127 -12.70 9.87 11.24
CA ASP A 127 -13.78 10.38 10.40
C ASP A 127 -15.17 10.11 11.02
N ALA A 128 -15.26 9.30 12.09
CA ALA A 128 -16.49 8.96 12.78
C ALA A 128 -17.13 10.18 13.48
N LEU A 129 -18.45 10.31 13.32
CA LEU A 129 -19.25 11.26 14.08
C LEU A 129 -19.38 10.79 15.53
N LYS A 130 -19.57 11.72 16.48
CA LYS A 130 -19.69 11.40 17.91
C LYS A 130 -20.75 10.35 18.24
N GLU A 131 -21.78 10.23 17.40
CA GLU A 131 -22.91 9.31 17.59
C GLU A 131 -22.62 7.90 17.07
N SER A 132 -21.71 7.76 16.10
CA SER A 132 -21.30 6.49 15.50
C SER A 132 -19.95 6.01 16.04
N PHE A 133 -19.46 6.62 17.13
CA PHE A 133 -18.22 6.23 17.77
C PHE A 133 -18.46 5.00 18.65
N GLU A 134 -18.17 3.82 18.09
CA GLU A 134 -18.37 2.54 18.76
C GLU A 134 -17.14 2.13 19.58
N LEU A 135 -17.36 1.55 20.76
CA LEU A 135 -16.26 1.05 21.61
C LEU A 135 -15.64 -0.24 21.06
N VAL A 136 -16.40 -1.00 20.27
CA VAL A 136 -15.99 -2.23 19.60
C VAL A 136 -16.54 -2.16 18.19
N MET A 137 -15.65 -2.19 17.20
CA MET A 137 -15.96 -2.31 15.77
C MET A 137 -16.08 -3.78 15.33
#